data_AF-A0A7S1MCI4-F1
#
_entry.id   AF-A0A7S1MCI4-F1
#
_cell.length_a   1.000
_cell.length_b   1.000
_cell.length_c   1.000
_cell.angle_alpha   90.00
_cell.angle_beta   90.00
_cell.angle_gamma   90.00
#
_symmetry.space_group_name_H-M   'P 1'
#
loop_
_entity.id
_entity.type
_entity.pdbx_description
1 polymer ?
#
loop_
_entity_poly.entity_id
_entity_poly.type
_entity_poly.pdbx_seq_one_letter_code
_entity_poly.pdbx_strand_id
1 'polypeptide(L)'
;EDLPTAELPSSLSSIQTFSEFLRLSPAIRNAAPELPAEELTALCETASRLKFFDRELFDDVLVHIRAKIRSRGFSVEQVGAVGASLAELNAYDPEVFRAAAAMLMPLVSQLSKAQRLLWLKMMAAV
;
A
#
# COMPACT_ATOMS: atom_id res chain seq x y z
N GLU A 1 -6.29 -30.47 5.94
CA GLU A 1 -6.41 -30.35 4.47
C GLU A 1 -5.46 -29.25 4.03
N ASP A 2 -4.40 -29.61 3.29
CA ASP A 2 -3.53 -28.63 2.64
C ASP A 2 -4.31 -28.03 1.47
N LEU A 3 -4.81 -26.81 1.66
CA LEU A 3 -5.31 -26.02 0.54
C LEU A 3 -4.12 -25.76 -0.41
N PRO A 4 -4.28 -25.95 -1.74
CA PRO A 4 -3.21 -25.63 -2.68
C PRO A 4 -2.81 -24.17 -2.47
N THR A 5 -1.52 -23.94 -2.19
CA THR A 5 -0.95 -22.62 -2.00
C THR A 5 -1.14 -21.88 -3.31
N ALA A 6 -2.11 -20.97 -3.36
CA ALA A 6 -2.41 -20.24 -4.59
C ALA A 6 -1.16 -19.46 -5.02
N GLU A 7 -0.65 -19.75 -6.21
CA GLU A 7 0.50 -19.02 -6.75
C GLU A 7 0.12 -17.56 -6.96
N LEU A 8 1.00 -16.65 -6.54
CA LEU A 8 0.79 -15.23 -6.76
C LEU A 8 0.93 -14.91 -8.25
N PRO A 9 0.10 -13.99 -8.78
CA PRO A 9 0.29 -13.49 -10.13
C PRO A 9 1.64 -12.77 -10.24
N SER A 10 2.12 -12.59 -11.48
CA SER A 10 3.34 -11.83 -11.75
C SER A 10 3.26 -10.36 -11.31
N SER A 11 2.05 -9.82 -11.17
CA SER A 11 1.81 -8.54 -10.51
C SER A 11 0.46 -8.54 -9.81
N LEU A 12 0.40 -8.00 -8.59
CA LEU A 12 -0.82 -7.84 -7.82
C LEU A 12 -1.82 -6.87 -8.48
N SER A 13 -1.32 -6.01 -9.38
CA SER A 13 -2.17 -5.13 -10.21
C SER A 13 -3.09 -5.91 -11.16
N SER A 14 -2.75 -7.15 -11.52
CA SER A 14 -3.54 -7.96 -12.45
C SER A 14 -4.83 -8.51 -11.85
N ILE A 15 -4.95 -8.53 -10.52
CA ILE A 15 -6.14 -9.02 -9.82
C ILE A 15 -7.33 -8.12 -10.16
N GLN A 16 -8.36 -8.69 -10.78
CA GLN A 16 -9.51 -7.93 -11.28
C GLN A 16 -10.75 -8.07 -10.41
N THR A 17 -10.80 -9.08 -9.54
CA THR A 17 -12.01 -9.40 -8.79
C THR A 17 -11.76 -9.54 -7.30
N PHE A 18 -12.78 -9.21 -6.52
CA PHE A 18 -12.79 -9.41 -5.07
C PHE A 18 -12.55 -10.87 -4.67
N SER A 19 -13.21 -11.82 -5.33
CA SER A 19 -13.08 -13.25 -5.02
C SER A 19 -11.68 -13.79 -5.29
N GLU A 20 -11.02 -13.31 -6.34
CA GLU A 20 -9.62 -13.62 -6.64
C GLU A 20 -8.70 -13.06 -5.54
N PHE A 21 -8.89 -11.79 -5.17
CA PHE A 21 -8.12 -11.17 -4.09
C PHE A 21 -8.24 -11.95 -2.78
N LEU A 22 -9.46 -12.31 -2.36
CA LEU A 22 -9.70 -13.09 -1.14
C LEU A 22 -8.98 -14.45 -1.15
N ARG A 23 -9.00 -15.15 -2.29
CA ARG A 23 -8.31 -16.43 -2.43
C ARG A 23 -6.79 -16.28 -2.33
N LEU A 24 -6.25 -15.16 -2.78
CA LEU A 24 -4.82 -14.87 -2.78
C LEU A 24 -4.35 -14.26 -1.45
N SER A 25 -5.23 -13.72 -0.60
CA SER A 25 -4.86 -13.05 0.66
C SER A 25 -3.85 -13.85 1.51
N PRO A 26 -3.98 -15.17 1.75
CA PRO A 26 -2.98 -15.91 2.52
C PRO A 26 -1.60 -15.95 1.84
N ALA A 27 -1.56 -16.11 0.52
CA ALA A 27 -0.32 -16.12 -0.25
C ALA A 27 0.33 -14.72 -0.27
N ILE A 28 -0.47 -13.66 -0.42
CA ILE A 28 -0.01 -12.26 -0.36
C ILE A 28 0.60 -11.96 1.00
N ARG A 29 -0.09 -12.35 2.08
CA ARG A 29 0.39 -12.19 3.46
C ARG A 29 1.75 -12.84 3.67
N ASN A 30 1.92 -14.08 3.21
CA ASN A 30 3.17 -14.82 3.35
C ASN A 30 4.32 -14.23 2.51
N ALA A 31 4.02 -13.66 1.33
CA ALA A 31 5.02 -13.06 0.46
C ALA A 31 5.36 -11.60 0.81
N ALA A 32 4.50 -10.91 1.58
CA ALA A 32 4.61 -9.49 1.90
C ALA A 32 6.01 -9.00 2.36
N PRO A 33 6.80 -9.75 3.16
CA PRO A 33 8.15 -9.32 3.53
C PRO A 33 9.09 -9.12 2.33
N GLU A 34 8.98 -10.03 1.35
CA GLU A 34 9.86 -10.12 0.19
C GLU A 34 9.37 -9.29 -0.99
N LEU A 35 8.10 -8.87 -1.00
CA LEU A 35 7.55 -8.06 -2.09
C LEU A 35 8.32 -6.73 -2.26
N PRO A 36 8.62 -6.34 -3.51
CA PRO A 36 9.20 -5.04 -3.80
C PRO A 36 8.17 -3.91 -3.56
N ALA A 37 8.65 -2.67 -3.53
CA ALA A 37 7.79 -1.51 -3.33
C ALA A 37 6.73 -1.37 -4.42
N GLU A 38 7.04 -1.71 -5.68
CA GLU A 38 6.06 -1.68 -6.77
C GLU A 38 4.85 -2.58 -6.47
N GLU A 39 5.10 -3.81 -6.01
CA GLU A 39 4.05 -4.78 -5.75
C GLU A 39 3.24 -4.45 -4.50
N LEU A 40 3.88 -3.91 -3.46
CA LEU A 40 3.17 -3.40 -2.28
C LEU A 40 2.28 -2.19 -2.62
N THR A 41 2.74 -1.30 -3.50
CA THR A 41 1.90 -0.21 -4.03
C THR A 41 0.74 -0.76 -4.84
N ALA A 42 1.00 -1.70 -5.76
CA ALA A 42 -0.01 -2.33 -6.59
C ALA A 42 -1.08 -3.07 -5.75
N LEU A 43 -0.67 -3.68 -4.63
CA LEU A 43 -1.57 -4.30 -3.67
C LEU A 43 -2.54 -3.28 -3.07
N CYS A 44 -2.05 -2.15 -2.57
CA CYS A 44 -2.88 -1.08 -2.00
C CYS A 44 -3.85 -0.50 -3.04
N GLU A 45 -3.37 -0.22 -4.26
CA GLU A 45 -4.20 0.30 -5.34
C GLU A 45 -5.27 -0.69 -5.78
N THR A 46 -4.92 -1.97 -5.86
CA THR A 46 -5.85 -3.05 -6.20
C THR A 46 -6.93 -3.20 -5.14
N ALA A 47 -6.55 -3.20 -3.86
CA ALA A 47 -7.50 -3.24 -2.75
C ALA A 47 -8.45 -2.03 -2.80
N SER A 48 -7.91 -0.83 -3.04
CA SER A 48 -8.71 0.40 -3.19
C SER A 48 -9.67 0.34 -4.39
N ARG A 49 -9.21 -0.15 -5.54
CA ARG A 49 -10.04 -0.37 -6.74
C ARG A 49 -11.17 -1.35 -6.48
N LEU A 50 -10.89 -2.44 -5.76
CA LEU A 50 -11.86 -3.47 -5.41
C LEU A 50 -12.73 -3.10 -4.19
N LYS A 51 -12.49 -1.93 -3.58
CA LYS A 51 -13.14 -1.48 -2.35
C LYS A 51 -13.10 -2.53 -1.24
N PHE A 52 -11.94 -3.19 -1.13
CA PHE A 52 -11.72 -4.27 -0.20
C PHE A 52 -10.63 -3.94 0.80
N PHE A 53 -10.91 -4.19 2.06
CA PHE A 53 -9.95 -4.09 3.14
C PHE A 53 -10.13 -5.28 4.09
N ASP A 54 -9.11 -6.11 4.16
CA ASP A 54 -8.99 -7.19 5.14
C ASP A 54 -8.03 -6.76 6.24
N ARG A 55 -8.53 -6.61 7.46
CA ARG A 55 -7.72 -6.09 8.57
C ARG A 55 -6.50 -6.97 8.84
N GLU A 56 -6.65 -8.30 8.87
CA GLU A 56 -5.55 -9.20 9.22
C GLU A 56 -4.44 -9.18 8.17
N LEU A 57 -4.80 -9.16 6.88
CA LEU A 57 -3.85 -9.01 5.79
C LEU A 57 -3.12 -7.66 5.86
N PHE A 58 -3.87 -6.57 6.02
CA PHE A 58 -3.29 -5.24 6.00
C PHE A 58 -2.46 -4.93 7.25
N ASP A 59 -2.80 -5.46 8.43
CA ASP A 59 -1.99 -5.30 9.64
C ASP A 59 -0.57 -5.84 9.40
N ASP A 60 -0.42 -6.98 8.72
CA ASP A 60 0.87 -7.57 8.39
C ASP A 60 1.57 -6.83 7.24
N VAL A 61 0.85 -6.56 6.15
CA VAL A 61 1.40 -5.87 4.97
C VAL A 61 1.90 -4.46 5.33
N LEU A 62 1.17 -3.73 6.17
CA LEU A 62 1.52 -2.37 6.55
C LEU A 62 2.80 -2.31 7.42
N VAL A 63 3.15 -3.37 8.17
CA VAL A 63 4.46 -3.47 8.83
C VAL A 63 5.59 -3.36 7.79
N HIS A 64 5.48 -4.10 6.69
CA HIS A 64 6.50 -4.12 5.64
C HIS A 64 6.56 -2.83 4.84
N ILE A 65 5.40 -2.24 4.53
CA ILE A 65 5.32 -0.91 3.89
C ILE A 65 6.03 0.12 4.76
N ARG A 66 5.73 0.18 6.07
CA ARG A 66 6.37 1.13 7.00
C ARG A 66 7.88 0.95 7.06
N ALA A 67 8.36 -0.29 7.15
CA ALA A 67 9.79 -0.60 7.19
C ALA A 67 10.49 -0.12 5.92
N LYS A 68 9.93 -0.42 4.74
CA LYS A 68 10.50 -0.04 3.44
C LYS A 68 10.44 1.47 3.17
N ILE A 69 9.39 2.17 3.60
CA ILE A 69 9.34 3.64 3.53
C ILE A 69 10.47 4.25 4.37
N ARG A 70 10.67 3.77 5.60
CA ARG A 70 11.74 4.26 6.49
C ARG A 70 13.14 4.02 5.91
N SER A 71 13.34 2.90 5.22
CA SER A 71 14.59 2.58 4.52
C SER A 71 14.72 3.25 3.15
N ARG A 72 13.80 4.16 2.77
CA ARG A 72 13.75 4.83 1.45
C ARG A 72 13.65 3.85 0.27
N GLY A 73 13.05 2.69 0.48
CA GLY A 73 12.78 1.71 -0.57
C GLY A 73 11.58 2.08 -1.46
N PHE A 74 10.83 3.14 -1.11
CA PHE A 74 9.73 3.67 -1.91
C PHE A 74 10.15 4.97 -2.61
N SER A 75 9.62 5.21 -3.81
CA SER A 75 9.65 6.51 -4.46
C SER A 75 8.59 7.45 -3.87
N VAL A 76 8.72 8.76 -4.13
CA VAL A 76 7.72 9.77 -3.70
C VAL A 76 6.33 9.44 -4.26
N GLU A 77 6.27 9.02 -5.51
CA GLU A 77 5.05 8.63 -6.22
C GLU A 77 4.41 7.40 -5.57
N GLN A 78 5.20 6.38 -5.25
CA GLN A 78 4.72 5.15 -4.61
C GLN A 78 4.17 5.42 -3.21
N VAL A 79 4.85 6.26 -2.39
CA VAL A 79 4.33 6.64 -1.07
C VAL A 79 3.01 7.41 -1.20
N GLY A 80 2.90 8.31 -2.19
CA GLY A 80 1.66 9.02 -2.49
C GLY A 80 0.52 8.08 -2.88
N ALA A 81 0.79 7.09 -3.74
CA ALA A 81 -0.18 6.10 -4.19
C ALA A 81 -0.67 5.19 -3.06
N VAL A 82 0.23 4.73 -2.18
CA VAL A 82 -0.13 3.97 -0.96
C VAL A 82 -1.01 4.82 -0.05
N GLY A 83 -0.60 6.05 0.27
CA GLY A 83 -1.37 6.95 1.13
C GLY A 83 -2.78 7.21 0.57
N ALA A 84 -2.87 7.46 -0.73
CA ALA A 84 -4.15 7.73 -1.40
C ALA A 84 -5.07 6.50 -1.37
N SER A 85 -4.50 5.32 -1.60
CA SER A 85 -5.24 4.05 -1.56
C SER A 85 -5.79 3.74 -0.18
N LEU A 86 -4.98 3.96 0.88
CA LEU A 86 -5.42 3.78 2.26
C LEU A 86 -6.49 4.79 2.66
N ALA A 87 -6.34 6.06 2.28
CA ALA A 87 -7.35 7.08 2.53
C ALA A 87 -8.69 6.75 1.84
N GLU A 88 -8.64 6.32 0.58
CA GLU A 88 -9.82 5.92 -0.21
C GLU A 88 -10.53 4.69 0.37
N LEU A 89 -9.79 3.80 1.05
CA LEU A 89 -10.33 2.64 1.75
C LEU A 89 -10.84 2.97 3.17
N ASN A 90 -10.68 4.21 3.65
CA ASN A 90 -10.83 4.58 5.06
C ASN A 90 -9.97 3.70 6.01
N ALA A 91 -8.82 3.24 5.51
CA ALA A 91 -7.88 2.36 6.19
C ALA A 91 -6.67 3.13 6.72
N TYR A 92 -6.93 4.17 7.50
CA TYR A 92 -5.88 5.03 8.02
C TYR A 92 -4.93 4.28 8.98
N ASP A 93 -3.64 4.23 8.64
CA ASP A 93 -2.57 3.76 9.54
C ASP A 93 -1.64 4.94 9.92
N PRO A 94 -1.65 5.41 11.18
CA PRO A 94 -0.88 6.58 11.58
C PRO A 94 0.63 6.40 11.42
N GLU A 95 1.14 5.18 11.50
CA GLU A 95 2.56 4.89 11.39
C GLU A 95 3.05 4.91 9.94
N VAL A 96 2.21 4.51 8.97
CA VAL A 96 2.47 4.69 7.53
C VAL A 96 2.54 6.17 7.20
N PHE A 97 1.54 6.96 7.62
CA PHE A 97 1.52 8.40 7.37
C PHE A 97 2.68 9.13 8.06
N ARG A 98 3.07 8.71 9.27
CA ARG A 98 4.26 9.25 9.95
C ARG A 98 5.54 8.91 9.20
N ALA A 99 5.71 7.67 8.74
CA ALA A 99 6.86 7.26 7.95
C ALA A 99 6.94 8.03 6.62
N ALA A 100 5.80 8.18 5.95
CA ALA A 100 5.69 8.97 4.72
C ALA A 100 6.09 10.44 4.95
N ALA A 101 5.54 11.08 6.00
CA ALA A 101 5.89 12.45 6.34
C ALA A 101 7.40 12.60 6.62
N ALA A 102 7.99 11.70 7.41
CA ALA A 102 9.43 11.73 7.69
C ALA A 102 10.30 11.61 6.42
N MET A 103 9.87 10.78 5.46
CA MET A 103 10.55 10.63 4.17
C MET A 103 10.38 11.88 3.27
N LEU A 104 9.18 12.47 3.23
CA LEU A 104 8.82 13.53 2.29
C LEU A 104 9.19 14.93 2.77
N MET A 105 9.22 15.18 4.08
CA MET A 105 9.50 16.50 4.65
C MET A 105 10.81 17.12 4.14
N PRO A 106 11.95 16.40 4.06
CA PRO A 106 13.18 16.95 3.48
C PRO A 106 13.09 17.27 1.98
N LEU A 107 12.11 16.69 1.28
CA LEU A 107 11.92 16.80 -0.17
C LEU A 107 10.78 17.74 -0.55
N VAL A 108 10.12 18.38 0.42
CA VAL A 108 8.88 19.15 0.18
C VAL A 108 9.03 20.24 -0.89
N SER A 109 10.19 20.90 -0.95
CA SER A 109 10.51 21.92 -1.95
C SER A 109 10.68 21.36 -3.36
N GLN A 110 11.01 20.07 -3.47
CA GLN A 110 11.22 19.34 -4.72
C GLN A 110 9.94 18.64 -5.21
N LEU A 111 8.95 18.44 -4.34
CA LEU A 111 7.67 17.87 -4.73
C LEU A 111 6.99 18.72 -5.80
N SER A 112 6.39 18.07 -6.79
CA SER A 112 5.52 18.73 -7.76
C SER A 112 4.28 19.31 -7.07
N LYS A 113 3.64 20.30 -7.72
CA LYS A 113 2.38 20.87 -7.22
C LYS A 113 1.31 19.79 -7.03
N ALA A 114 1.21 18.84 -7.96
CA ALA A 114 0.26 17.74 -7.88
C ALA A 114 0.50 16.85 -6.65
N GLN A 115 1.76 16.49 -6.37
CA GLN A 115 2.13 15.71 -5.18
C GLN A 115 1.76 16.45 -3.90
N ARG A 116 2.07 17.75 -3.78
CA ARG A 116 1.71 18.54 -2.59
C ARG A 116 0.20 18.61 -2.37
N LEU A 117 -0.57 18.83 -3.43
CA LEU A 117 -2.04 18.89 -3.36
C LEU A 117 -2.65 17.55 -2.95
N LEU A 118 -2.10 16.43 -3.43
CA LEU A 118 -2.52 15.10 -3.01
C LEU A 118 -2.37 14.93 -1.49
N TRP A 119 -1.21 15.25 -0.93
CA TRP A 119 -0.97 15.15 0.51
C TRP A 119 -1.87 16.08 1.33
N LEU A 120 -2.08 17.32 0.88
CA LEU A 120 -3.02 18.24 1.54
C LEU A 120 -4.45 17.69 1.56
N LYS A 121 -4.91 17.11 0.44
CA LYS A 121 -6.24 16.48 0.36
C LYS A 121 -6.36 15.31 1.34
N MET A 122 -5.35 14.45 1.43
CA MET A 122 -5.37 13.31 2.33
C MET A 122 -5.40 13.75 3.80
N MET A 123 -4.59 14.73 4.18
CA MET A 123 -4.56 15.23 5.56
C MET A 123 -5.85 15.96 5.97
N ALA A 124 -6.59 16.53 5.01
CA ALA A 124 -7.88 17.16 5.27
C ALA A 124 -9.04 16.16 5.40
N ALA A 125 -8.84 14.90 4.98
CA ALA A 125 -9.85 13.85 4.99
C ALA A 125 -9.75 12.92 6.20
N VAL A 126 -8.69 13.05 7.00
CA VAL A 126 -8.46 12.34 8.27
C VAL A 126 -8.90 13.23 9.43
#